data_AF-A0A928BAY4-F1
#
_entry.id   AF-A0A928BAY4-F1
#
_cell.length_a   1.000
_cell.length_b   1.000
_cell.length_c   1.000
_cell.angle_alpha   90.00
_cell.angle_beta   90.00
_cell.angle_gamma   90.00
#
_symmetry.space_group_name_H-M   'P 1'
#
loop_
_entity.id
_entity.type
_entity.pdbx_description
1 polymer ?
#
loop_
_entity_poly.entity_id
_entity_poly.type
_entity_poly.pdbx_seq_one_letter_code
_entity_poly.pdbx_strand_id
1 'polypeptide(L)' 'MTLWKISAKSNWNWGPNKQLVKGMYIELSTPIGTPPLGIPSYHEVIAKAFNTKYSTNFDKSKMNASFLTCEKIG' A
#
# COMPACT_ATOMS: atom_id res chain seq x y z
N MET A 1 1.02 17.50 7.48
CA MET A 1 0.81 16.06 7.29
C MET A 1 1.84 15.58 6.29
N THR A 2 2.44 14.43 6.53
CA THR A 2 3.44 13.84 5.64
C THR A 2 2.72 13.05 4.55
N LEU A 3 3.07 13.29 3.29
CA LEU A 3 2.54 12.55 2.15
C LEU A 3 3.49 11.42 1.77
N TRP A 4 2.94 10.22 1.64
CA TRP A 4 3.67 9.01 1.30
C TRP A 4 3.16 8.42 0.00
N LYS A 5 4.08 8.02 -0.87
CA LYS A 5 3.81 7.16 -2.01
C LYS A 5 4.07 5.72 -1.61
N ILE A 6 3.06 4.87 -1.70
CA ILE A 6 3.18 3.44 -1.42
C ILE A 6 3.00 2.70 -2.72
N SER A 7 4.05 2.02 -3.17
CA SER A 7 4.14 1.42 -4.50
C SER A 7 4.41 -0.07 -4.44
N ALA A 8 3.86 -0.80 -5.40
CA ALA A 8 4.13 -2.21 -5.61
C ALA A 8 5.54 -2.39 -6.20
N LYS A 9 6.41 -3.11 -5.47
CA LYS A 9 7.80 -3.34 -5.92
C LYS A 9 7.91 -4.46 -6.96
N SER A 10 6.98 -5.41 -6.93
CA SER A 10 6.94 -6.60 -7.79
C SER A 10 5.53 -6.94 -8.23
N ASN A 11 5.41 -7.74 -9.29
CA ASN A 11 4.17 -8.40 -9.65
C ASN A 11 3.90 -9.54 -8.67
N TRP A 12 2.69 -9.63 -8.15
CA TRP A 12 2.24 -10.73 -7.31
C TRP A 12 0.78 -11.05 -7.58
N ASN A 13 0.44 -12.33 -7.60
CA ASN A 13 -0.93 -12.79 -7.76
C ASN A 13 -1.26 -13.76 -6.62
N TRP A 14 -2.26 -13.41 -5.81
CA TRP A 14 -2.78 -14.27 -4.73
C TRP A 14 -4.18 -14.83 -5.04
N GLY A 15 -4.65 -14.68 -6.28
CA GLY A 15 -5.98 -15.12 -6.72
C GLY A 15 -6.75 -14.03 -7.46
N PRO A 16 -8.00 -14.32 -7.85
CA PRO A 16 -8.84 -13.39 -8.59
C PRO A 16 -9.03 -12.08 -7.80
N ASN A 17 -8.83 -10.95 -8.49
CA ASN A 17 -8.85 -9.59 -7.93
C ASN A 17 -7.83 -9.34 -6.81
N LYS A 18 -6.82 -10.20 -6.64
CA LYS A 18 -5.74 -10.06 -5.65
C LYS A 18 -4.39 -9.99 -6.33
N GLN A 19 -4.29 -9.14 -7.35
CA GLN A 19 -3.08 -8.97 -8.13
C GLN A 19 -2.44 -7.62 -7.85
N LEU A 20 -1.24 -7.65 -7.28
CA LEU A 20 -0.36 -6.50 -7.17
C LEU A 20 0.47 -6.43 -8.45
N VAL A 21 0.35 -5.36 -9.22
CA VAL A 21 1.15 -5.16 -10.44
C VAL A 21 2.21 -4.11 -10.16
N LYS A 22 3.46 -4.38 -10.52
CA LYS A 22 4.58 -3.45 -10.43
C LYS A 22 4.18 -2.14 -11.12
N GLY A 23 4.32 -1.04 -10.40
CA GLY A 23 3.88 0.28 -10.86
C GLY A 23 2.51 0.72 -10.32
N MET A 24 1.71 -0.18 -9.73
CA MET A 24 0.56 0.24 -8.91
C MET A 24 1.07 1.03 -7.70
N TYR A 25 0.39 2.12 -7.38
CA TYR A 25 0.72 2.93 -6.22
C TYR A 25 -0.50 3.66 -5.67
N ILE A 26 -0.44 3.98 -4.39
CA ILE A 26 -1.37 4.89 -3.72
C ILE A 26 -0.59 6.04 -3.09
N GLU A 27 -1.30 7.12 -2.82
CA GLU A 27 -0.80 8.24 -2.04
C GLU A 27 -1.56 8.24 -0.72
N LEU A 28 -0.83 8.38 0.39
CA LEU A 28 -1.39 8.35 1.73
C LEU A 28 -0.81 9.50 2.55
N SER A 29 -1.68 10.37 3.04
CA SER A 29 -1.32 11.45 3.95
C SER A 29 -1.45 10.98 5.39
N THR A 30 -0.41 11.16 6.20
CA THR A 30 -0.40 10.78 7.61
C THR A 30 -0.04 11.97 8.51
N PRO A 31 -0.62 12.06 9.72
CA PRO A 31 -0.23 13.08 10.70
C PRO A 31 1.18 12.86 11.25
N ILE A 32 1.69 11.63 11.17
CA ILE A 32 3.00 11.22 11.67
C ILE A 32 4.07 11.30 10.58
N GLY A 33 5.33 11.50 11.01
CA GLY A 33 6.51 11.50 10.14
C GLY A 33 7.12 10.13 9.89
N THR A 34 6.57 9.08 10.49
CA THR A 34 7.00 7.69 10.31
C THR A 34 6.31 7.04 9.10
N PRO A 35 7.01 6.17 8.34
CA PRO A 35 6.42 5.51 7.18
C PRO A 35 5.20 4.64 7.58
N PRO A 36 4.01 4.88 7.01
CA PRO A 36 2.80 4.14 7.38
C PRO A 36 2.91 2.64 7.07
N LEU A 37 3.73 2.26 6.09
CA LEU A 37 3.94 0.85 5.74
C LEU A 37 4.59 0.03 6.86
N GLY A 38 5.33 0.67 7.76
CA GLY A 38 5.94 0.02 8.93
C GLY A 38 4.99 -0.11 10.13
N ILE A 39 3.78 0.44 10.03
CA ILE A 39 2.85 0.57 11.16
C ILE A 39 1.62 -0.31 10.90
N PRO A 40 1.42 -1.38 11.68
CA PRO A 40 0.33 -2.33 11.44
C PRO A 40 -1.07 -1.72 11.38
N SER A 41 -1.33 -0.63 12.12
CA SER A 41 -2.63 0.06 12.08
C SER A 41 -2.92 0.74 10.74
N TYR A 42 -1.90 1.08 9.96
CA TYR A 42 -2.07 1.65 8.61
C TYR A 42 -2.20 0.57 7.53
N HIS A 43 -1.88 -0.69 7.80
CA HIS A 43 -1.95 -1.76 6.79
C HIS A 43 -3.37 -1.94 6.25
N GLU A 44 -4.38 -1.80 7.11
CA GLU A 44 -5.79 -1.85 6.69
C GLU A 44 -6.18 -0.64 5.83
N VAL A 45 -5.69 0.54 6.18
CA VAL A 45 -5.91 1.77 5.40
C VAL A 45 -5.26 1.66 4.01
N ILE A 46 -4.03 1.14 3.95
CA ILE A 46 -3.29 0.91 2.71
C ILE A 46 -4.05 -0.12 1.84
N ALA A 47 -4.49 -1.24 2.42
CA ALA A 47 -5.25 -2.26 1.70
C ALA A 47 -6.51 -1.67 1.08
N LYS A 48 -7.28 -0.91 1.88
CA LYS A 48 -8.50 -0.26 1.42
C LYS A 48 -8.22 0.74 0.30
N ALA A 49 -7.15 1.53 0.39
CA ALA A 49 -6.79 2.48 -0.65
C ALA A 49 -6.43 1.80 -1.98
N PHE A 50 -5.67 0.70 -1.96
CA PHE A 50 -5.41 -0.09 -3.18
C PHE A 50 -6.70 -0.70 -3.74
N ASN A 51 -7.53 -1.29 -2.87
CA ASN A 51 -8.80 -1.91 -3.25
C ASN A 51 -9.75 -0.92 -3.91
N THR A 52 -9.86 0.29 -3.37
CA THR A 52 -10.68 1.36 -3.96
C THR A 52 -10.12 1.84 -5.29
N LYS A 53 -8.79 2.06 -5.38
CA LYS A 53 -8.16 2.65 -6.57
C LYS A 53 -8.10 1.69 -7.76
N TYR A 54 -7.88 0.40 -7.51
CA TYR A 54 -7.63 -0.61 -8.55
C TYR A 54 -8.68 -1.73 -8.60
N SER A 55 -9.78 -1.60 -7.85
CA SER A 55 -10.83 -2.62 -7.74
C SER A 55 -10.28 -3.99 -7.32
N THR A 56 -9.29 -4.00 -6.43
CA THR A 56 -8.66 -5.21 -5.88
C THR A 56 -9.31 -5.65 -4.56
N ASN A 57 -8.90 -6.81 -4.05
CA ASN A 57 -9.36 -7.40 -2.78
C ASN A 57 -8.18 -7.86 -1.90
N PHE A 58 -7.23 -6.94 -1.68
CA PHE A 58 -6.10 -7.17 -0.79
C PHE A 58 -6.53 -7.17 0.67
N ASP A 59 -5.91 -8.08 1.43
CA ASP A 59 -5.97 -8.11 2.89
C ASP A 59 -4.78 -7.36 3.50
N LYS A 60 -4.95 -6.86 4.73
CA LYS A 60 -3.91 -6.12 5.48
C LYS A 60 -2.61 -6.91 5.65
N SER A 61 -2.66 -8.24 5.74
CA SER A 61 -1.46 -9.10 5.86
C SER A 61 -0.49 -8.99 4.67
N LYS A 62 -0.97 -8.55 3.51
CA LYS A 62 -0.17 -8.37 2.30
C LYS A 62 0.39 -6.95 2.15
N MET A 63 -0.07 -5.99 2.96
CA MET A 63 0.32 -4.59 2.89
C MET A 63 1.54 -4.31 3.78
N ASN A 64 2.69 -4.89 3.44
CA ASN A 64 3.92 -4.73 4.21
C ASN A 64 5.14 -4.48 3.30
N ALA A 65 6.29 -4.16 3.92
CA ALA A 65 7.55 -3.85 3.23
C ALA A 65 8.10 -5.01 2.36
N SER A 66 7.63 -6.24 2.57
CA SER A 66 8.01 -7.40 1.76
C SER A 66 7.40 -7.35 0.35
N PHE A 67 6.35 -6.57 0.11
CA PHE A 67 5.69 -6.47 -1.21
C PHE A 67 5.56 -5.02 -1.70
N LEU A 68 5.60 -4.07 -0.78
CA LEU A 68 5.43 -2.65 -1.05
C LEU A 68 6.68 -1.87 -0.68
N THR A 69 6.87 -0.74 -1.34
CA THR A 69 7.83 0.31 -1.02
C THR A 69 7.08 1.54 -0.56
N CYS A 70 7.64 2.28 0.39
CA CYS A 70 7.03 3.49 0.93
C CYS A 70 8.06 4.63 0.87
N GLU A 71 7.72 5.70 0.15
CA GLU A 71 8.59 6.83 -0.10
C GLU A 71 7.88 8.10 0.37
N LYS A 72 8.59 8.99 1.08
CA LYS A 72 8.05 10.30 1.45
C LYS A 72 8.11 11.21 0.22
N ILE A 73 6.98 11.81 -0.14
CA ILE A 73 6.84 12.71 -1.30
C ILE A 73 6.34 14.11 -0.94
N GLY A 74 6.01 14.38 0.32
CA GLY A 74 5.58 15.69 0.82
C GLY A 74 5.57 15.78 2.35
#